data_AF-A0A7S4IMG4-F1
#
_entry.id   AF-A0A7S4IMG4-F1
#
_cell.length_a   1.000
_cell.length_b   1.000
_cell.length_c   1.000
_cell.angle_alpha   90.00
_cell.angle_beta   90.00
_cell.angle_gamma   90.00
#
_symmetry.space_group_name_H-M   'P 1'
#
loop_
_entity.id
_entity.type
_entity.pdbx_description
1 polymer ?
#
loop_
_entity_poly.entity_id
_entity_poly.type
_entity_poly.pdbx_seq_one_letter_code
_entity_poly.pdbx_strand_id
1 'polypeptide(L)'
;LSSCWNRLAKLVKSDAQQRKWLRDRLRREPTLLQPLLDATLQQLPRFEPWPLSNTTHGLATLVDKARLVVDEVTWERLAARSVESMGAFNPQDLANTAWAY
;
A
#
# COMPACT_ATOMS: atom_id res chain seq x y z
N LEU A 1 -3.70 -2.11 -10.08
CA LEU A 1 -3.68 -2.36 -8.61
C LEU A 1 -2.75 -1.39 -7.90
N SER A 2 -1.44 -1.38 -8.20
CA SER A 2 -0.50 -0.37 -7.65
C SER A 2 -0.95 1.09 -7.82
N SER A 3 -1.48 1.43 -9.00
CA SER A 3 -2.04 2.77 -9.27
C SER A 3 -3.23 3.14 -8.37
N CYS A 4 -4.02 2.17 -7.91
CA CYS A 4 -5.13 2.40 -6.98
C CYS A 4 -4.60 2.83 -5.61
N TRP A 5 -3.62 2.08 -5.08
CA TRP A 5 -2.96 2.40 -3.81
C TRP A 5 -2.29 3.77 -3.85
N ASN A 6 -1.56 4.08 -4.92
CA ASN A 6 -0.94 5.39 -5.10
C ASN A 6 -1.98 6.52 -5.17
N ARG A 7 -3.11 6.32 -5.88
CA ARG A 7 -4.19 7.32 -5.95
C ARG A 7 -4.86 7.55 -4.59
N LEU A 8 -5.17 6.49 -3.85
CA LEU A 8 -5.73 6.59 -2.51
C LEU A 8 -4.76 7.28 -1.54
N ALA A 9 -3.47 6.93 -1.61
CA ALA A 9 -2.42 7.58 -0.83
C ALA A 9 -2.32 9.08 -1.13
N LYS A 10 -2.35 9.46 -2.42
CA LYS A 10 -2.37 10.88 -2.82
C LYS A 10 -3.62 11.59 -2.31
N LEU A 11 -4.80 10.96 -2.42
CA LEU A 11 -6.06 11.53 -1.93
C LEU A 11 -5.97 11.91 -0.45
N VAL A 12 -5.46 11.01 0.40
CA VAL A 12 -5.37 11.26 1.86
C VAL A 12 -4.22 12.18 2.26
N LYS A 13 -3.20 12.32 1.41
CA LYS A 13 -2.09 13.26 1.62
C LYS A 13 -2.52 14.70 1.27
N SER A 14 -3.23 14.88 0.16
CA SER A 14 -3.52 16.20 -0.40
C SER A 14 -4.81 16.85 0.12
N ASP A 15 -5.76 16.07 0.64
CA ASP A 15 -7.07 16.58 1.03
C ASP A 15 -7.50 16.11 2.43
N ALA A 16 -7.65 17.07 3.36
CA ALA A 16 -8.01 16.80 4.74
C ALA A 16 -9.46 16.29 4.91
N GLN A 17 -10.38 16.75 4.06
CA GLN A 17 -11.77 16.31 4.06
C GLN A 17 -11.86 14.87 3.56
N GLN A 18 -11.17 14.54 2.46
CA GLN A 18 -11.13 13.18 1.93
C GLN A 18 -10.44 12.21 2.89
N ARG A 19 -9.35 12.64 3.54
CA ARG A 19 -8.70 11.85 4.60
C ARG A 19 -9.65 11.56 5.76
N LYS A 20 -10.40 12.57 6.23
CA LYS A 20 -11.39 12.39 7.32
C LYS A 20 -12.49 11.43 6.88
N TRP A 21 -13.04 11.63 5.68
CA TRP A 21 -14.07 10.77 5.10
C TRP A 21 -13.61 9.32 5.01
N LEU A 22 -12.42 9.06 4.44
CA LEU A 22 -11.91 7.69 4.28
C LEU A 22 -11.67 7.03 5.64
N ARG A 23 -11.12 7.78 6.61
CA ARG A 23 -10.93 7.28 7.98
C ARG A 23 -12.26 6.91 8.65
N ASP A 24 -13.28 7.76 8.53
CA ASP A 24 -14.60 7.50 9.12
C ASP A 24 -15.29 6.31 8.43
N ARG A 25 -15.07 6.14 7.12
CA ARG A 25 -15.53 4.96 6.37
C ARG A 25 -14.85 3.69 6.84
N LEU A 26 -13.51 3.67 6.90
CA LEU A 26 -12.73 2.51 7.35
C LEU A 26 -13.02 2.16 8.82
N ARG A 27 -13.36 3.15 9.67
CA ARG A 27 -13.81 2.86 11.03
C ARG A 27 -15.13 2.08 11.07
N ARG A 28 -16.07 2.39 10.17
CA ARG A 28 -17.38 1.72 10.08
C ARG A 28 -17.30 0.38 9.36
N GLU A 29 -16.42 0.29 8.38
CA GLU A 29 -16.23 -0.88 7.53
C GLU A 29 -14.72 -1.14 7.35
N PRO A 30 -14.05 -1.79 8.32
CA PRO A 30 -12.61 -2.01 8.29
C PRO A 30 -12.16 -2.84 7.08
N THR A 31 -13.03 -3.71 6.58
CA THR A 31 -12.80 -4.61 5.45
C THR A 31 -13.10 -3.97 4.08
N LEU A 32 -13.44 -2.68 4.02
CA LEU A 32 -13.82 -1.99 2.78
C LEU A 32 -12.79 -2.18 1.64
N LEU A 33 -11.50 -2.21 1.98
CA LEU A 33 -10.41 -2.37 1.02
C LEU A 33 -9.88 -3.82 0.94
N GLN A 34 -10.47 -4.77 1.66
CA GLN A 34 -10.04 -6.17 1.66
C GLN A 34 -10.04 -6.79 0.26
N PRO A 35 -11.08 -6.62 -0.59
CA PRO A 35 -11.05 -7.19 -1.94
C PRO A 35 -9.90 -6.63 -2.79
N LEU A 36 -9.50 -5.38 -2.56
CA LEU A 36 -8.36 -4.78 -3.26
C LEU A 36 -7.03 -5.32 -2.75
N LEU A 37 -6.92 -5.59 -1.44
CA LEU A 37 -5.77 -6.27 -0.83
C LEU A 37 -5.63 -7.69 -1.39
N ASP A 38 -6.71 -8.46 -1.42
CA ASP A 38 -6.72 -9.83 -1.92
C ASP A 38 -6.28 -9.88 -3.39
N ALA A 39 -6.84 -9.01 -4.23
CA ALA A 39 -6.44 -8.90 -5.63
C ALA A 39 -4.95 -8.49 -5.78
N THR A 40 -4.46 -7.61 -4.91
CA THR A 40 -3.04 -7.21 -4.88
C THR A 40 -2.15 -8.41 -4.55
N LEU A 41 -2.50 -9.18 -3.52
CA LEU A 41 -1.76 -10.36 -3.09
C LEU A 41 -1.79 -11.50 -4.11
N GLN A 42 -2.88 -11.66 -4.86
CA GLN A 42 -2.97 -12.63 -5.96
C GLN A 42 -2.05 -12.25 -7.14
N GLN A 43 -1.89 -10.95 -7.42
CA GLN A 43 -1.04 -10.47 -8.50
C GLN A 43 0.42 -10.21 -8.07
N LEU A 44 0.71 -10.29 -6.78
CA LEU A 44 2.03 -9.99 -6.21
C LEU A 44 3.21 -10.72 -6.88
N PRO A 45 3.12 -12.01 -7.25
CA PRO A 45 4.21 -12.70 -7.95
C PRO A 45 4.56 -12.08 -9.31
N ARG A 46 3.63 -11.33 -9.92
CA ARG A 46 3.78 -10.67 -11.23
C ARG A 46 4.16 -9.20 -11.12
N PHE A 47 4.36 -8.68 -9.91
CA PHE A 47 4.71 -7.28 -9.74
C PHE A 47 6.14 -7.04 -10.18
N GLU A 48 6.31 -6.06 -11.07
CA GLU A 48 7.60 -5.43 -11.33
C GLU A 48 8.04 -4.59 -10.10
N PRO A 49 9.33 -4.18 -10.01
CA PRO A 49 9.86 -3.33 -8.94
C PRO A 49 9.03 -2.08 -8.61
N TRP A 50 8.70 -1.29 -9.63
CA TRP A 50 8.00 -0.02 -9.45
C TRP A 50 6.55 -0.19 -8.95
N PRO A 51 5.72 -1.12 -9.50
CA PRO A 51 4.42 -1.43 -8.93
C PRO A 51 4.46 -1.89 -7.47
N LEU A 52 5.49 -2.66 -7.10
CA LEU A 52 5.68 -3.16 -5.74
C LEU A 52 5.99 -2.03 -4.76
N SER A 53 6.99 -1.20 -5.07
CA SER A 53 7.38 -0.03 -4.26
C SER A 53 6.21 0.95 -4.05
N ASN A 54 5.42 1.24 -5.09
CA ASN A 54 4.25 2.11 -4.96
C ASN A 54 3.11 1.48 -4.16
N THR A 55 2.98 0.16 -4.21
CA THR A 55 1.95 -0.56 -3.45
C THR A 55 2.26 -0.52 -1.96
N THR A 56 3.49 -0.88 -1.57
CA THR A 56 3.93 -0.86 -0.17
C THR A 56 3.87 0.56 0.41
N HIS A 57 4.41 1.55 -0.31
CA HIS A 57 4.35 2.95 0.10
C HIS A 57 2.91 3.48 0.21
N GLY A 58 2.05 3.12 -0.74
CA GLY A 58 0.65 3.52 -0.76
C GLY A 58 -0.14 2.93 0.43
N LEU A 59 0.09 1.65 0.73
CA LEU A 59 -0.50 0.98 1.88
C LEU A 59 -0.03 1.59 3.20
N ALA A 60 1.28 1.79 3.37
CA ALA A 60 1.84 2.42 4.58
C ALA A 60 1.28 3.83 4.80
N THR A 61 1.11 4.61 3.72
CA THR A 61 0.45 5.92 3.77
C THR A 61 -0.99 5.81 4.30
N LEU A 62 -1.76 4.82 3.84
CA LEU A 62 -3.15 4.64 4.27
C LEU A 62 -3.25 4.16 5.72
N VAL A 63 -2.32 3.32 6.17
CA VAL A 63 -2.22 2.93 7.58
C VAL A 63 -1.97 4.16 8.46
N ASP A 64 -0.99 4.99 8.11
CA ASP A 64 -0.65 6.20 8.87
C ASP A 64 -1.79 7.24 8.84
N LYS A 65 -2.24 7.63 7.64
CA LYS A 65 -3.14 8.78 7.47
C LYS A 65 -4.62 8.43 7.59
N ALA A 66 -5.03 7.25 7.13
CA ALA A 66 -6.42 6.81 7.07
C ALA A 66 -6.77 5.75 8.12
N ARG A 67 -5.79 5.25 8.89
CA ARG A 67 -5.98 4.18 9.89
C ARG A 67 -6.52 2.90 9.28
N LEU A 68 -6.12 2.60 8.04
CA LEU A 68 -6.33 1.29 7.46
C LEU A 68 -5.66 0.23 8.35
N VAL A 69 -6.33 -0.89 8.56
CA VAL A 69 -5.74 -2.06 9.22
C VAL A 69 -5.32 -3.03 8.13
N VAL A 70 -4.07 -3.47 8.20
CA VAL A 70 -3.48 -4.48 7.32
C VAL A 70 -2.83 -5.50 8.24
N ASP A 71 -3.12 -6.77 8.04
CA ASP A 71 -2.59 -7.86 8.87
C ASP A 71 -1.09 -8.06 8.63
N GLU A 72 -0.43 -8.66 9.62
CA GLU A 72 1.01 -8.92 9.61
C GLU A 72 1.43 -9.82 8.44
N VAL A 73 0.64 -10.85 8.13
CA VAL A 73 0.91 -11.79 7.02
C VAL A 73 0.94 -11.06 5.68
N THR A 74 0.04 -10.10 5.46
CA THR A 74 0.06 -9.26 4.26
C THR A 74 1.35 -8.45 4.16
N TRP A 75 1.83 -7.88 5.27
CA TRP A 75 3.10 -7.15 5.30
C TRP A 75 4.30 -8.06 5.04
N GLU A 76 4.35 -9.24 5.65
CA GLU A 76 5.41 -10.23 5.43
C GLU A 76 5.51 -10.65 3.96
N ARG A 77 4.37 -10.90 3.31
CA ARG A 77 4.34 -11.27 1.89
C ARG A 77 4.85 -10.15 0.98
N LEU A 78 4.48 -8.91 1.27
CA LEU A 78 4.98 -7.74 0.54
C LEU A 78 6.50 -7.55 0.78
N ALA A 79 6.97 -7.80 2.00
CA ALA A 79 8.38 -7.68 2.37
C ALA A 79 9.21 -8.74 1.65
N ALA A 80 8.78 -10.01 1.69
CA ALA A 80 9.44 -11.11 0.98
C ALA A 80 9.58 -10.82 -0.52
N ARG A 81 8.49 -10.40 -1.19
CA ARG A 81 8.53 -10.02 -2.60
C ARG A 81 9.46 -8.83 -2.85
N SER A 82 9.54 -7.87 -1.91
CA SER A 82 10.41 -6.69 -2.02
C SER A 82 11.89 -7.08 -1.94
N VAL A 83 12.23 -8.03 -1.06
CA VAL A 83 13.59 -8.57 -0.96
C VAL A 83 13.98 -9.31 -2.23
N GLU A 84 13.11 -10.15 -2.77
CA GLU A 84 13.34 -10.87 -4.03
C GLU A 84 13.61 -9.94 -5.23
N SER A 85 12.97 -8.77 -5.26
CA SER A 85 13.12 -7.79 -6.34
C SER A 85 14.10 -6.66 -6.04
N MET A 86 14.77 -6.66 -4.90
CA MET A 86 15.61 -5.55 -4.43
C MET A 86 16.71 -5.16 -5.43
N GLY A 87 17.31 -6.14 -6.11
CA GLY A 87 18.36 -5.90 -7.12
C GLY A 87 17.87 -5.18 -8.39
N ALA A 88 16.56 -5.13 -8.63
CA ALA A 88 15.95 -4.45 -9.77
C ALA A 88 15.31 -3.10 -9.38
N PHE A 89 15.41 -2.70 -8.10
CA PHE A 89 14.87 -1.42 -7.65
C PHE A 89 15.80 -0.29 -8.07
N ASN A 90 15.22 0.80 -8.59
CA ASN A 90 15.95 2.06 -8.67
C ASN A 90 16.01 2.73 -7.27
N PRO A 91 16.80 3.81 -7.10
CA PRO A 91 16.91 4.48 -5.80
C PRO A 91 15.58 4.95 -5.21
N GLN A 92 14.63 5.38 -6.03
CA GLN A 92 13.30 5.81 -5.57
C GLN A 92 12.47 4.63 -5.08
N ASP A 93 12.54 3.48 -5.76
CA ASP A 93 11.84 2.27 -5.34
C ASP A 93 12.36 1.72 -4.01
N LEU A 94 13.68 1.77 -3.81
CA LEU A 94 14.30 1.44 -2.52
C LEU A 94 13.82 2.38 -1.41
N ALA A 95 13.88 3.69 -1.64
CA ALA A 95 13.48 4.69 -0.64
C ALA A 95 11.99 4.55 -0.26
N ASN A 96 11.11 4.37 -1.25
CA ASN A 96 9.68 4.19 -1.02
C ASN A 96 9.37 2.93 -0.21
N THR A 97 10.06 1.83 -0.55
CA THR A 97 9.88 0.54 0.13
C THR A 97 10.45 0.60 1.55
N ALA A 98 11.64 1.16 1.73
CA ALA A 98 12.27 1.31 3.05
C ALA A 98 11.46 2.21 3.99
N TRP A 99 10.80 3.25 3.47
CA TRP A 99 9.91 4.09 4.28
C TRP A 99 8.61 3.37 4.69
N ALA A 100 8.19 2.37 3.92
CA ALA A 100 6.92 1.69 4.14
C ALA A 100 6.93 0.71 5.33
N TYR A 101 8.12 0.27 5.76
CA TYR A 101 8.36 -0.61 6.90
C TYR A 101 9.01 0.17 8.04
#